data_AF-A0A943UWJ4-F1
#
_entry.id   AF-A0A943UWJ4-F1
#
_cell.length_a   1.000
_cell.length_b   1.000
_cell.length_c   1.000
_cell.angle_alpha   90.00
_cell.angle_beta   90.00
_cell.angle_gamma   90.00
#
_symmetry.space_group_name_H-M   'P 1'
#
loop_
_entity.id
_entity.type
_entity.pdbx_description
1 polymer ?
#
loop_
_entity_poly.entity_id
_entity_poly.type
_entity_poly.pdbx_seq_one_letter_code
_entity_poly.pdbx_strand_id
1 'polypeptide(L)'
;MPPWAKSPSDGARGERFEKLRGVIENDTRLFNRLSTSINAAIDVAKRQVRWNYKTAVPAYYPRTNSMNLLLPLILTDSSTPDVALVVELQKSGNYQGQTIVTMAQAYRDARLLCRPYIDWLSPASIIDAAEEEDEEE
;
A
#
# COMPACT_ATOMS: atom_id res chain seq x y z
N MET A 1 2.13 8.52 -17.45
CA MET A 1 2.72 8.81 -16.12
C MET A 1 3.18 10.26 -16.10
N PRO A 2 3.00 11.00 -14.99
CA PRO A 2 3.49 12.38 -14.89
C PRO A 2 5.03 12.42 -14.76
N PRO A 3 5.68 13.49 -15.28
CA PRO A 3 7.13 13.55 -15.55
C PRO A 3 8.06 13.81 -14.35
N TRP A 4 7.55 13.92 -13.11
CA TRP A 4 8.34 14.30 -11.93
C TRP A 4 8.64 13.15 -10.95
N ALA A 5 8.02 11.98 -11.11
CA ALA A 5 8.34 10.79 -10.33
C ALA A 5 9.39 9.97 -11.10
N LYS A 6 10.69 10.24 -10.87
CA LYS A 6 11.76 9.40 -11.41
C LYS A 6 11.74 8.06 -10.69
N SER A 7 10.98 7.09 -11.21
CA SER A 7 11.23 5.69 -10.87
C SER A 7 12.64 5.31 -11.34
N PRO A 8 13.34 4.38 -10.66
CA PRO A 8 14.60 3.84 -11.17
C PRO A 8 14.42 3.42 -12.63
N SER A 9 15.45 3.58 -13.46
CA SER A 9 15.38 3.25 -14.89
C SER A 9 14.73 1.87 -15.07
N ASP A 10 13.80 1.76 -16.02
CA ASP A 10 12.92 0.60 -16.15
C ASP A 10 13.73 -0.73 -16.26
N GLY A 11 14.95 -0.65 -16.82
CA GLY A 11 15.91 -1.75 -16.87
C GLY A 11 16.50 -2.16 -15.51
N ALA A 12 16.85 -1.22 -14.63
CA ALA A 12 17.40 -1.52 -13.31
C ALA A 12 16.35 -2.15 -12.37
N ARG A 13 15.06 -1.84 -12.57
CA ARG A 13 13.96 -2.46 -11.82
C ARG A 13 13.79 -3.93 -12.20
N GLY A 14 13.86 -4.23 -13.50
CA GLY A 14 13.77 -5.59 -14.02
C GLY A 14 14.84 -6.51 -13.42
N GLU A 15 16.10 -6.04 -13.38
CA GLU A 15 17.21 -6.80 -12.81
C GLU A 15 17.02 -7.08 -11.30
N ARG A 16 16.57 -6.09 -10.53
CA ARG A 16 16.28 -6.26 -9.10
C ARG A 16 15.17 -7.27 -8.86
N PHE A 17 14.09 -7.22 -9.64
CA PHE A 17 12.99 -8.17 -9.52
C PHE A 17 13.39 -9.59 -9.92
N GLU A 18 14.23 -9.75 -10.94
CA GLU A 18 14.72 -11.06 -11.34
C GLU A 18 15.61 -11.68 -10.25
N LYS A 19 16.48 -10.87 -9.64
CA LYS A 19 17.28 -11.30 -8.48
C LYS A 19 16.39 -11.69 -7.30
N LEU A 20 15.38 -10.88 -6.98
CA LEU A 20 14.43 -11.16 -5.91
C LEU A 20 13.66 -12.46 -6.16
N ARG A 21 13.19 -12.65 -7.40
CA ARG A 21 12.49 -13.85 -7.84
C ARG A 21 13.34 -15.09 -7.62
N GLY A 22 14.61 -15.06 -8.07
CA GLY A 22 15.53 -16.17 -7.87
C GLY A 22 15.74 -16.52 -6.40
N VAL A 23 15.77 -15.54 -5.50
CA VAL A 23 15.87 -15.79 -4.05
C VAL A 23 14.58 -16.43 -3.50
N ILE A 24 13.41 -15.93 -3.91
CA ILE A 24 12.12 -16.42 -3.40
C ILE A 24 11.80 -17.83 -3.92
N GLU A 25 12.07 -18.13 -5.19
CA GLU A 25 11.80 -19.45 -5.77
C GLU A 25 12.67 -20.56 -5.17
N ASN A 26 13.91 -20.23 -4.80
CA ASN A 26 14.86 -21.18 -4.23
C ASN A 26 14.67 -21.42 -2.73
N ASP A 27 13.92 -20.55 -2.02
CA ASP A 27 13.68 -20.68 -0.58
C ASP A 27 12.18 -20.70 -0.25
N THR A 28 11.63 -21.92 -0.16
CA THR A 28 10.24 -22.15 0.24
C THR A 28 9.92 -21.60 1.64
N ARG A 29 10.90 -21.57 2.56
CA ARG A 29 10.68 -21.04 3.91
C ARG A 29 10.50 -19.53 3.84
N LEU A 30 11.33 -18.84 3.05
CA LEU A 30 11.21 -17.41 2.82
C LEU A 30 9.86 -17.07 2.18
N PHE A 31 9.46 -17.78 1.13
CA PHE A 31 8.16 -17.59 0.47
C PHE A 31 6.98 -17.73 1.45
N ASN A 32 7.00 -18.79 2.27
CA ASN A 32 5.96 -19.02 3.26
C ASN A 32 5.94 -17.91 4.33
N ARG A 33 7.11 -17.47 4.82
CA ARG A 33 7.21 -16.36 5.79
C ARG A 33 6.64 -15.07 5.22
N LEU A 34 6.96 -14.73 3.97
CA LEU A 34 6.41 -13.55 3.29
C LEU A 34 4.89 -13.66 3.15
N SER A 35 4.40 -14.81 2.66
CA SER A 35 2.97 -15.07 2.53
C SER A 35 2.23 -14.97 3.86
N THR A 36 2.80 -15.52 4.94
CA THR A 36 2.22 -15.42 6.29
C THR A 36 2.21 -13.98 6.80
N SER A 37 3.31 -13.24 6.60
CA SER A 37 3.41 -11.83 7.00
C SER A 37 2.35 -10.97 6.32
N ILE A 38 2.19 -11.10 4.99
CA ILE A 38 1.18 -10.35 4.24
C ILE A 38 -0.24 -10.69 4.72
N ASN A 39 -0.54 -11.98 4.92
CA ASN A 39 -1.85 -12.39 5.44
C ASN A 39 -2.11 -11.84 6.84
N ALA A 40 -1.11 -11.85 7.71
CA ALA A 40 -1.20 -11.27 9.05
C ALA A 40 -1.48 -9.75 8.99
N ALA A 41 -0.77 -9.02 8.12
CA ALA A 41 -0.97 -7.59 7.89
C ALA A 41 -2.40 -7.29 7.42
N ILE A 42 -2.93 -8.08 6.47
CA ILE A 42 -4.32 -7.95 5.99
C ILE A 42 -5.32 -8.19 7.13
N ASP A 43 -5.08 -9.18 7.99
CA ASP A 43 -5.97 -9.45 9.12
C ASP A 43 -5.93 -8.36 10.19
N VAL A 44 -4.77 -7.75 10.43
CA VAL A 44 -4.63 -6.56 11.29
C VAL A 44 -5.42 -5.39 10.70
N ALA A 45 -5.24 -5.10 9.40
CA ALA A 45 -5.99 -4.05 8.71
C ALA A 45 -7.50 -4.26 8.82
N LYS A 46 -7.97 -5.49 8.58
CA LYS A 46 -9.39 -5.86 8.74
C LYS A 46 -9.89 -5.64 10.18
N ARG A 47 -9.08 -5.94 11.21
CA ARG A 47 -9.44 -5.68 12.62
C ARG A 47 -9.55 -4.18 12.89
N GLN A 48 -8.61 -3.38 12.40
CA GLN A 48 -8.62 -1.93 12.56
C GLN A 48 -9.85 -1.29 11.92
N VAL A 49 -10.22 -1.73 10.71
CA VAL A 49 -11.43 -1.24 10.01
C VAL A 49 -12.71 -1.64 10.75
N ARG A 50 -12.78 -2.85 11.30
CA ARG A 50 -13.92 -3.27 12.14
C ARG A 50 -14.04 -2.43 13.41
N TRP A 51 -12.91 -2.05 14.01
CA TRP A 51 -12.90 -1.21 15.20
C TRP A 51 -13.26 0.24 14.89
N ASN A 52 -12.67 0.81 13.84
CA ASN A 52 -12.90 2.17 13.38
C ASN A 52 -13.08 2.18 11.87
N TYR A 53 -14.33 2.31 11.42
CA TYR A 53 -14.66 2.37 10.00
C TYR A 53 -13.98 3.53 9.27
N LYS A 54 -13.61 4.61 9.98
CA LYS A 54 -12.91 5.77 9.41
C LYS A 54 -11.48 5.44 8.95
N THR A 55 -10.92 4.31 9.41
CA THR A 55 -9.61 3.83 8.95
C THR A 55 -9.59 3.51 7.46
N ALA A 56 -10.72 3.06 6.90
CA ALA A 56 -10.84 2.81 5.47
C ALA A 56 -11.06 4.12 4.72
N VAL A 57 -10.09 4.52 3.90
CA VAL A 57 -10.13 5.82 3.21
C VAL A 57 -10.78 5.66 1.84
N PRO A 58 -11.83 6.44 1.50
CA PRO A 58 -12.44 6.36 0.19
C PRO A 58 -11.50 6.87 -0.91
N ALA A 59 -11.46 6.16 -2.04
CA ALA A 59 -10.76 6.55 -3.26
C ALA A 59 -11.68 6.30 -4.47
N TYR A 60 -11.50 7.07 -5.53
CA TYR A 60 -12.28 6.91 -6.76
C TYR A 60 -11.35 6.54 -7.91
N TYR A 61 -11.65 5.45 -8.62
CA TYR A 61 -10.87 5.01 -9.78
C TYR A 61 -11.61 5.36 -11.08
N PRO A 62 -11.17 6.41 -11.82
CA PRO A 62 -11.93 6.91 -12.97
C PRO A 62 -12.04 5.93 -14.14
N ARG A 63 -11.05 5.04 -14.31
CA ARG A 63 -10.99 4.13 -15.46
C ARG A 63 -12.12 3.11 -15.46
N THR A 64 -12.47 2.59 -14.29
CA THR A 64 -13.59 1.65 -14.10
C THR A 64 -14.84 2.34 -13.59
N ASN A 65 -14.76 3.65 -13.32
CA ASN A 65 -15.82 4.43 -12.68
C ASN A 65 -16.30 3.78 -11.38
N SER A 66 -15.38 3.27 -10.56
CA SER A 66 -15.70 2.55 -9.33
C SER A 66 -15.11 3.21 -8.09
N MET A 67 -15.79 2.96 -6.96
CA MET A 67 -15.40 3.44 -5.64
C MET A 67 -14.57 2.37 -4.95
N ASN A 68 -13.39 2.75 -4.50
CA ASN A 68 -12.46 1.89 -3.78
C ASN A 68 -12.29 2.39 -2.34
N LEU A 69 -11.81 1.51 -1.48
CA LEU A 69 -11.32 1.87 -0.15
C LEU A 69 -9.84 1.54 -0.07
N LEU A 70 -9.11 2.38 0.65
CA LEU A 70 -7.69 2.18 0.96
C LEU A 70 -7.59 1.70 2.41
N LEU A 71 -6.89 0.59 2.60
CA LEU A 71 -6.62 0.02 3.92
C LEU A 71 -5.11 0.11 4.22
N PRO A 72 -4.72 0.47 5.44
CA PRO A 72 -3.31 0.45 5.83
C PRO A 72 -2.80 -0.99 5.90
N LEU A 73 -1.64 -1.26 5.31
CA LEU A 73 -0.89 -2.49 5.54
C LEU A 73 0.42 -2.16 6.25
N ILE A 74 0.64 -2.84 7.37
CA ILE A 74 1.87 -2.79 8.15
C ILE A 74 2.56 -4.14 7.92
N LEU A 75 3.65 -4.12 7.16
CA LEU A 75 4.44 -5.30 6.78
C LEU A 75 5.68 -5.46 7.67
N THR A 76 6.13 -4.37 8.28
CA THR A 76 7.27 -4.32 9.21
C THR A 76 6.81 -4.26 10.67
N ASP A 77 7.73 -4.35 11.64
CA ASP A 77 7.41 -4.22 13.07
C ASP A 77 7.18 -2.75 13.51
N SER A 78 6.87 -1.86 12.56
CA SER A 78 6.64 -0.44 12.81
C SER A 78 5.18 -0.16 13.22
N SER A 79 4.93 1.03 13.77
CA SER A 79 3.57 1.50 14.06
C SER A 79 2.92 2.22 12.86
N THR A 80 3.69 2.52 11.82
CA THR A 80 3.28 3.27 10.65
C THR A 80 3.01 2.32 9.48
N PRO A 81 1.96 2.55 8.67
CA PRO A 81 1.74 1.70 7.49
C PRO A 81 2.81 1.92 6.42
N ASP A 82 3.37 0.83 5.90
CA ASP A 82 4.36 0.87 4.83
C ASP A 82 3.68 1.11 3.46
N VAL A 83 2.50 0.51 3.26
CA VAL A 83 1.76 0.54 1.99
C VAL A 83 0.25 0.53 2.22
N ALA A 84 -0.53 0.87 1.19
CA ALA A 84 -1.98 0.81 1.23
C ALA A 84 -2.54 -0.27 0.29
N LEU A 85 -3.46 -1.09 0.80
CA LEU A 85 -4.23 -2.03 0.00
C LEU A 85 -5.48 -1.35 -0.56
N VAL A 86 -5.62 -1.37 -1.88
CA VAL A 86 -6.83 -0.93 -2.58
C VAL A 86 -7.83 -2.08 -2.59
N VAL A 87 -9.01 -1.86 -2.00
CA VAL A 87 -10.12 -2.82 -2.03
C VAL A 87 -11.33 -2.24 -2.75
N GLU A 88 -12.00 -3.09 -3.52
CA GLU A 88 -13.19 -2.72 -4.30
C GLU A 88 -14.36 -3.61 -3.89
N LEU A 89 -15.56 -3.03 -3.80
CA LEU A 89 -16.78 -3.77 -3.53
C LEU A 89 -17.25 -4.48 -4.81
N GLN A 90 -17.28 -5.81 -4.78
CA GLN A 90 -17.79 -6.61 -5.88
C GLN A 90 -19.32 -6.66 -5.87
N LYS A 91 -19.91 -7.00 -7.02
CA LYS A 91 -21.37 -7.18 -7.16
C LYS A 91 -21.95 -8.23 -6.21
N SER A 92 -21.14 -9.17 -5.75
CA SER A 92 -21.52 -10.18 -4.77
C SER A 92 -21.66 -9.65 -3.34
N GLY A 93 -21.28 -8.39 -3.07
CA GLY A 93 -21.26 -7.80 -1.73
C GLY A 93 -19.94 -8.03 -0.96
N ASN A 94 -19.00 -8.78 -1.53
CA ASN A 94 -17.68 -8.99 -0.94
C ASN A 94 -16.69 -7.92 -1.40
N TYR A 95 -15.75 -7.56 -0.52
CA TYR A 95 -14.62 -6.72 -0.89
C TYR A 95 -13.47 -7.56 -1.42
N GLN A 96 -12.88 -7.14 -2.54
CA GLN A 96 -11.72 -7.78 -3.15
C GLN A 96 -10.53 -6.81 -3.17
N GLY A 97 -9.37 -7.27 -2.69
CA GLY A 97 -8.12 -6.55 -2.86
C GLY A 97 -7.70 -6.54 -4.33
N GLN A 98 -7.51 -5.36 -4.89
CA GLN A 98 -7.16 -5.16 -6.31
C GLN A 98 -5.65 -5.02 -6.49
N THR A 99 -5.03 -4.14 -5.71
CA THR A 99 -3.60 -3.85 -5.80
C THR A 99 -3.10 -3.22 -4.52
N ILE A 100 -1.78 -3.18 -4.37
CA ILE A 100 -1.09 -2.48 -3.30
C ILE A 100 -0.42 -1.24 -3.91
N VAL A 101 -0.58 -0.10 -3.25
CA VAL A 101 0.00 1.18 -3.68
C VAL A 101 0.88 1.75 -2.59
N THR A 102 1.85 2.57 -2.99
CA THR A 102 2.68 3.34 -2.05
C THR A 102 1.83 4.34 -1.26
N MET A 103 2.30 4.74 -0.08
CA MET A 103 1.63 5.74 0.75
C MET A 103 1.43 7.08 0.00
N ALA A 104 2.42 7.50 -0.78
CA ALA A 104 2.31 8.71 -1.61
C ALA A 104 1.24 8.60 -2.71
N GLN A 105 1.08 7.43 -3.33
CA GLN A 105 0.00 7.18 -4.29
C GLN A 105 -1.36 7.16 -3.58
N ALA A 106 -1.47 6.46 -2.45
CA ALA A 106 -2.68 6.38 -1.64
C ALA A 106 -3.20 7.77 -1.26
N TYR A 107 -2.30 8.66 -0.81
CA TYR A 107 -2.65 10.02 -0.44
C TYR A 107 -3.15 10.86 -1.63
N ARG A 108 -2.54 10.69 -2.81
CA ARG A 108 -3.00 11.38 -4.03
C ARG A 108 -4.38 10.92 -4.48
N ASP A 109 -4.67 9.64 -4.33
CA ASP A 109 -5.93 9.04 -4.78
C ASP A 109 -7.07 9.18 -3.74
N ALA A 110 -6.72 9.41 -2.47
CA ALA A 110 -7.65 9.55 -1.37
C ALA A 110 -8.60 10.74 -1.53
N ARG A 111 -9.88 10.52 -1.22
CA ARG A 111 -10.91 11.55 -1.15
C ARG A 111 -11.23 11.87 0.30
N LEU A 112 -10.41 12.74 0.88
CA LEU A 112 -10.55 13.22 2.25
C LEU A 112 -11.63 14.32 2.30
N LEU A 113 -12.83 13.97 2.76
CA LEU A 113 -13.97 14.90 2.86
C LEU A 113 -13.96 15.78 4.12
N CYS A 114 -13.26 15.37 5.17
CA CYS A 114 -13.14 16.10 6.43
C CYS A 114 -11.73 15.97 6.98
N ARG A 115 -11.31 16.92 7.84
CA ARG A 115 -10.05 16.81 8.60
C ARG A 115 -10.04 15.45 9.27
N PRO A 116 -9.11 14.58 8.89
CA PRO A 116 -9.25 13.20 9.28
C PRO A 116 -8.72 13.01 10.70
N TYR A 117 -9.51 12.35 11.54
CA TYR A 117 -8.95 11.52 12.61
C TYR A 117 -8.48 10.19 11.97
N ILE A 118 -7.78 10.28 10.85
CA ILE A 118 -7.17 9.16 10.13
C ILE A 118 -5.69 9.33 10.41
N ASP A 119 -5.25 8.65 11.45
CA ASP A 119 -3.90 8.80 12.03
C ASP A 119 -2.81 8.37 11.05
N TRP A 120 -3.17 7.47 10.13
CA TRP A 120 -2.21 6.71 9.34
C TRP A 120 -1.91 7.29 7.95
N LEU A 121 -2.72 8.24 7.47
CA LEU A 121 -2.60 8.83 6.13
C LEU A 121 -2.48 10.35 6.24
N SER A 122 -1.27 10.82 6.55
CA SER A 122 -0.97 12.24 6.78
C SER A 122 0.19 12.73 5.88
N PRO A 123 0.30 14.06 5.62
CA PRO A 123 1.44 14.60 4.88
C PRO A 123 2.78 14.30 5.54
N ALA A 124 2.87 14.40 6.87
CA ALA A 124 4.11 14.17 7.61
C ALA A 124 4.62 12.74 7.41
N SER A 125 3.73 11.74 7.51
CA SER A 125 4.06 10.32 7.27
C SER A 125 4.48 9.98 5.84
N ILE A 126 4.35 10.91 4.89
CA ILE A 126 4.72 10.70 3.47
C ILE A 126 6.03 11.41 3.12
N ILE A 127 6.35 12.48 3.85
CA ILE A 127 7.56 13.29 3.62
C ILE A 127 8.81 12.57 4.16
N ASP A 128 8.71 11.87 5.30
CA ASP A 128 9.82 11.10 5.87
C ASP A 128 10.37 10.04 4.89
N ALA A 129 9.52 9.48 4.01
CA ALA A 129 9.93 8.51 3.00
C ALA A 129 10.60 9.13 1.75
N ALA A 130 10.50 10.45 1.57
CA ALA A 130 11.12 11.18 0.45
C ALA A 130 12.46 11.82 0.85
N GLU A 131 12.61 12.23 2.12
CA GLU A 131 13.85 12.82 2.62
C GLU A 131 14.95 11.76 2.85
N GLU A 132 14.60 10.50 3.15
CA GLU A 132 15.57 9.39 3.21
C GLU A 132 16.19 9.03 1.84
N GLU A 133 15.54 9.37 0.71
CA GLU A 133 16.13 9.17 -0.63
C GLU A 133 17.17 10.25 -1.00
N ASP A 134 17.17 11.41 -0.31
CA ASP A 134 18.06 12.54 -0.59
C ASP A 134 19.33 12.57 0.29
N GLU A 135 19.39 11.78 1.36
CA GLU A 135 20.57 11.71 2.27
C GLU A 135 21.59 10.60 1.91
N GLU A 136 21.25 9.70 0.97
CA GLU A 136 22.19 8.72 0.40
C GLU A 136 22.81 9.21 -0.92
N GLU A 137 23.49 10.38 -0.92
CA GLU A 137 24.44 10.81 -1.97
C GLU A 137 25.87 10.97 -1.43
#